data_AF-A0A1V0UCN2-F1
#
_entry.id   AF-A0A1V0UCN2-F1
#
_cell.length_a   1.000
_cell.length_b   1.000
_cell.length_c   1.000
_cell.angle_alpha   90.00
_cell.angle_beta   90.00
_cell.angle_gamma   90.00
#
_symmetry.space_group_name_H-M   'P 1'
#
loop_
_entity.id
_entity.type
_entity.pdbx_description
1 polymer ?
#
loop_
_entity_poly.entity_id
_entity_poly.type
_entity_poly.pdbx_seq_one_letter_code
_entity_poly.pdbx_strand_id
1 'polypeptide(L)'
;MPERSEPPREEGARELMNMSKLAEALGVTRQWLHKLRVSDPEFPAAERAPGSTRDVWDLRAFRVYYEGREKRPGERTDLKSKE
;
A
#
# COMPACT_ATOMS: atom_id res chain seq x y z
N MET A 1 -4.14 -39.47 -13.70
CA MET A 1 -4.62 -38.10 -13.99
C MET A 1 -3.81 -37.16 -13.13
N PRO A 2 -3.08 -36.18 -13.68
CA PRO A 2 -2.20 -35.34 -12.87
C PRO A 2 -3.04 -34.42 -12.00
N GLU A 3 -2.68 -34.37 -10.73
CA GLU A 3 -3.35 -33.60 -9.69
C GLU A 3 -3.36 -32.12 -10.06
N ARG A 4 -4.53 -31.53 -9.90
CA ARG A 4 -4.76 -30.10 -10.06
C ARG A 4 -4.08 -29.45 -8.85
N SER A 5 -2.81 -29.08 -8.98
CA SER A 5 -2.07 -28.35 -7.95
C SER A 5 -2.83 -27.07 -7.62
N GLU A 6 -3.64 -27.12 -6.57
CA GLU A 6 -4.19 -25.94 -5.92
C GLU A 6 -3.00 -25.07 -5.52
N PRO A 7 -2.91 -23.80 -5.97
CA PRO A 7 -1.84 -22.94 -5.49
C PRO A 7 -1.98 -22.86 -3.96
N PRO A 8 -0.88 -23.02 -3.21
CA PRO A 8 -0.94 -23.03 -1.75
C PRO A 8 -1.65 -21.77 -1.29
N ARG A 9 -2.78 -21.96 -0.62
CA ARG A 9 -3.57 -20.91 -0.01
C ARG A 9 -2.65 -20.25 1.02
N GLU A 10 -2.16 -19.06 0.68
CA GLU A 10 -1.15 -18.34 1.45
C GLU A 10 -1.66 -18.08 2.87
N GLU A 11 -1.15 -18.91 3.78
CA GLU A 11 -1.37 -18.89 5.21
C GLU A 11 -0.74 -17.60 5.75
N GLY A 12 -1.59 -16.61 6.05
CA GLY A 12 -1.16 -15.26 6.44
C GLY A 12 -1.34 -14.20 5.36
N ALA A 13 -2.49 -14.23 4.65
CA ALA A 13 -2.88 -13.33 3.57
C ALA A 13 -2.46 -11.87 3.82
N ARG A 14 -1.28 -11.51 3.28
CA ARG A 14 -0.88 -10.12 3.10
C ARG A 14 -1.92 -9.50 2.19
N GLU A 15 -2.59 -8.45 2.67
CA GLU A 15 -3.59 -7.74 1.88
C GLU A 15 -2.87 -6.86 0.87
N LEU A 16 -2.34 -7.52 -0.16
CA LEU A 16 -1.64 -6.89 -1.27
C LEU A 16 -2.65 -6.12 -2.10
N MET A 17 -2.52 -4.80 -2.08
CA MET A 17 -3.41 -3.91 -2.80
C MET A 17 -2.62 -2.91 -3.62
N ASN A 18 -3.23 -2.51 -4.74
CA ASN A 18 -2.67 -1.47 -5.59
C ASN A 18 -2.75 -0.11 -4.88
N MET A 19 -2.00 0.85 -5.40
CA MET A 19 -1.89 2.17 -4.78
C MET A 19 -3.21 2.95 -4.70
N SER A 20 -4.18 2.69 -5.59
CA SER A 20 -5.50 3.33 -5.51
C SER A 20 -6.26 2.82 -4.29
N LYS A 21 -6.37 1.50 -4.13
CA LYS A 21 -7.04 0.89 -2.97
C LYS A 21 -6.35 1.25 -1.65
N LEU A 22 -5.03 1.35 -1.68
CA LEU A 22 -4.24 1.73 -0.52
C LEU A 22 -4.50 3.20 -0.13
N ALA A 23 -4.67 4.08 -1.12
CA ALA A 23 -5.07 5.46 -0.88
C ALA A 23 -6.46 5.53 -0.21
N GLU A 24 -7.43 4.77 -0.73
CA GLU A 24 -8.78 4.69 -0.18
C GLU A 24 -8.78 4.15 1.26
N ALA A 25 -8.02 3.09 1.53
CA ALA A 25 -7.91 2.49 2.86
C ALA A 25 -7.30 3.43 3.91
N LEU A 26 -6.41 4.33 3.47
CA LEU A 26 -5.77 5.34 4.33
C LEU A 26 -6.51 6.68 4.35
N GLY A 27 -7.57 6.85 3.54
CA GLY A 27 -8.28 8.14 3.41
C GLY A 27 -7.46 9.25 2.74
N VAL A 28 -6.46 8.89 1.94
CA VAL A 28 -5.59 9.84 1.22
C VAL A 28 -5.81 9.75 -0.29
N THR A 29 -5.24 10.69 -1.06
CA THR A 29 -5.31 10.63 -2.52
C THR A 29 -4.17 9.80 -3.10
N ARG A 30 -4.42 9.13 -4.24
CA ARG A 30 -3.38 8.38 -4.97
C ARG A 30 -2.20 9.26 -5.39
N GLN A 31 -2.46 10.51 -5.79
CA GLN A 31 -1.40 11.46 -6.15
C GLN A 31 -0.50 11.78 -4.95
N TRP A 32 -1.09 11.95 -3.76
CA TRP A 32 -0.33 12.14 -2.53
C TRP A 32 0.57 10.94 -2.24
N LEU A 33 0.07 9.70 -2.38
CA LEU A 33 0.92 8.51 -2.26
C LEU A 33 2.03 8.44 -3.32
N HIS A 34 1.77 8.84 -4.56
CA HIS A 34 2.82 8.92 -5.60
C HIS A 34 3.91 9.92 -5.23
N LYS A 35 3.52 11.12 -4.79
CA LYS A 35 4.46 12.15 -4.34
C LYS A 35 5.25 11.66 -3.13
N LEU A 36 4.58 10.98 -2.21
CA LEU A 36 5.21 10.42 -1.02
C LEU A 36 6.24 9.35 -1.38
N ARG A 37 5.92 8.43 -2.30
CA ARG A 37 6.86 7.42 -2.80
C ARG A 37 8.15 8.01 -3.38
N VAL A 38 8.07 9.19 -3.98
CA VAL A 38 9.23 9.87 -4.57
C VAL A 38 9.99 10.70 -3.52
N SER A 39 9.28 11.30 -2.58
CA SER A 39 9.86 12.21 -1.58
C SER A 39 10.37 11.51 -0.33
N ASP A 40 9.85 10.33 0.00
CA ASP A 40 10.12 9.61 1.23
C ASP A 40 10.87 8.30 0.93
N PRO A 41 12.16 8.19 1.30
CA PRO A 41 12.94 6.99 1.04
C PRO A 41 12.56 5.81 1.96
N GLU A 42 11.81 6.04 3.04
CA GLU A 42 11.29 4.97 3.91
C GLU A 42 9.95 4.43 3.40
N PHE A 43 9.45 4.94 2.28
CA PHE A 43 8.22 4.46 1.66
C PHE A 43 8.30 2.94 1.38
N PRO A 44 7.27 2.16 1.75
CA PRO A 44 7.28 0.72 1.59
C PRO A 44 7.52 0.28 0.14
N ALA A 45 8.43 -0.69 -0.03
CA ALA A 45 8.71 -1.27 -1.33
C ALA A 45 7.46 -1.93 -1.92
N ALA A 46 7.25 -1.72 -3.22
CA ALA A 46 6.20 -2.43 -3.94
C ALA A 46 6.61 -3.88 -4.19
N GLU A 47 5.70 -4.80 -3.93
CA GLU A 47 5.79 -6.17 -4.40
C GLU A 47 5.16 -6.26 -5.80
N ARG A 48 5.72 -7.09 -6.68
CA ARG A 48 5.07 -7.42 -7.96
C ARG A 48 4.50 -8.81 -7.86
N ALA A 49 3.19 -8.93 -8.08
CA ALA A 49 2.56 -10.23 -8.16
C ALA A 49 3.09 -11.01 -9.38
N PRO A 50 3.36 -12.32 -9.25
CA PRO A 50 3.84 -13.13 -10.37
C PRO A 50 2.81 -13.12 -11.51
N GLY A 51 3.26 -12.70 -12.71
CA GLY A 51 2.38 -12.54 -13.88
C GLY A 51 1.67 -11.19 -13.97
N SER A 52 1.93 -10.25 -13.05
CA SER A 52 1.43 -8.88 -13.14
C SER A 52 2.56 -7.87 -13.25
N THR A 53 2.38 -6.87 -14.12
CA THR A 53 3.25 -5.69 -14.19
C THR A 53 2.87 -4.63 -13.17
N ARG A 54 1.85 -4.89 -12.35
CA ARG A 54 1.34 -3.95 -11.35
C ARG A 54 2.09 -4.09 -10.04
N ASP A 55 2.58 -2.96 -9.56
CA ASP A 55 3.06 -2.78 -8.19
C ASP A 55 1.86 -2.94 -7.21
N VAL A 56 2.04 -3.78 -6.21
CA VAL A 56 1.12 -3.98 -5.09
C VAL A 56 1.87 -3.79 -3.78
N TRP A 57 1.15 -3.39 -2.74
CA TRP A 57 1.71 -3.12 -1.43
C TRP A 57 0.87 -3.82 -0.38
N ASP A 58 1.54 -4.34 0.64
CA ASP A 58 0.86 -4.87 1.82
C ASP A 58 0.27 -3.72 2.66
N LEU A 59 -1.05 -3.72 2.79
CA LEU A 59 -1.75 -2.67 3.56
C LEU A 59 -1.30 -2.63 5.02
N ARG A 60 -1.07 -3.80 5.63
CA ARG A 60 -0.72 -3.88 7.05
C ARG A 60 0.65 -3.26 7.32
N ALA A 61 1.66 -3.61 6.52
CA ALA A 61 2.99 -3.02 6.56
C ALA A 61 2.94 -1.52 6.27
N PHE A 62 2.13 -1.11 5.28
CA PHE A 62 1.98 0.30 4.96
C PHE A 62 1.35 1.09 6.11
N ARG A 63 0.35 0.54 6.79
CA ARG A 63 -0.29 1.17 7.96
C ARG A 63 0.70 1.35 9.10
N VAL A 64 1.55 0.36 9.37
CA VAL A 64 2.62 0.48 10.39
C VAL A 64 3.60 1.60 10.02
N TYR A 65 4.03 1.67 8.76
CA TYR A 65 4.84 2.76 8.26
C TYR A 65 4.13 4.12 8.40
N TYR A 66 2.86 4.19 8.01
CA TYR A 66 2.06 5.42 8.04
C TYR A 66 1.85 5.94 9.46
N GLU A 67 1.47 5.08 10.40
CA GLU A 67 1.33 5.44 11.83
C GLU A 67 2.68 5.78 12.46
N GLY A 68 3.77 5.14 12.02
CA GLY A 68 5.13 5.52 12.39
C GLY A 68 5.51 6.92 11.87
N ARG A 69 5.04 7.27 10.67
CA ARG A 69 5.26 8.56 10.01
C ARG A 69 4.42 9.70 10.61
N GLU A 70 3.21 9.44 11.13
CA GLU A 70 2.41 10.44 11.85
C GLU A 70 3.15 11.05 13.06
N LYS A 71 4.16 10.36 13.61
CA LYS A 71 5.03 10.90 14.65
C LYS A 71 6.10 11.87 14.15
N ARG A 72 6.21 12.11 12.84
CA ARG A 72 7.07 13.15 12.25
C ARG A 72 6.24 14.42 12.02
N PRO A 73 6.33 15.41 12.94
CA PRO A 73 5.52 16.61 12.89
C PRO A 73 6.03 17.51 11.77
N GLY A 74 5.38 17.50 10.62
CA GLY A 74 5.78 18.36 9.50
C GLY A 74 4.76 18.48 8.37
N GLU A 75 3.95 17.45 8.13
CA GLU A 75 2.91 17.50 7.08
C GLU A 75 1.55 17.08 7.67
N ARG A 76 0.96 17.99 8.46
CA ARG A 76 -0.47 17.90 8.82
C ARG A 76 -1.30 17.99 7.54
N THR A 77 -1.92 16.87 7.17
CA THR A 77 -3.34 16.79 6.79
C THR A 77 -3.93 18.01 6.06
N ASP A 78 -3.51 18.26 4.81
CA ASP A 78 -4.31 19.09 3.90
C ASP A 78 -5.18 18.17 3.03
N LEU A 79 -6.25 17.63 3.64
CA LEU A 79 -7.44 17.32 2.86
C LEU A 79 -8.63 17.97 3.56
N LYS A 80 -8.64 19.28 3.37
CA LYS A 80 -9.81 20.14 3.35
C LYS A 80 -11.02 19.35 2.84
N SER A 81 -11.96 19.06 3.75
CA SER A 81 -13.32 18.69 3.39
C SER A 81 -13.79 19.65 2.30
N LYS A 82 -14.05 19.13 1.11
CA LYS A 82 -14.83 19.87 0.12
C LYS A 82 -16.30 19.62 0.43
N GLU A 83 -16.97 20.74 0.59
CA GLU A 83 -18.40 20.97 0.81
C GLU A 83 -19.33 20.15 -0.10
#